data_AF-A0A2S9FI98-F1
#
_entry.id   AF-A0A2S9FI98-F1
#
_cell.length_a   1.000
_cell.length_b   1.000
_cell.length_c   1.000
_cell.angle_alpha   90.00
_cell.angle_beta   90.00
_cell.angle_gamma   90.00
#
_symmetry.space_group_name_H-M   'P 1'
#
loop_
_entity.id
_entity.type
_entity.pdbx_description
1 polymer ?
#
loop_
_entity_poly.entity_id
_entity_poly.type
_entity_poly.pdbx_seq_one_letter_code
_entity_poly.pdbx_strand_id
1 'polypeptide(L)' 'MSGPRLPDGFAVQVDRRVRVLGEGAALLGGSPTRLLRLAPAAQTMLNGGRLEVHDAVSAQLARTLLDATVAHPRPL' A
#
# COMPACT_ATOMS: atom_id res chain seq x y z
N MET A 1 9.08 -14.64 4.65
CA MET A 1 10.11 -14.46 3.61
C MET A 1 9.55 -13.45 2.60
N SER A 2 10.13 -12.26 2.50
CA SER A 2 9.73 -11.30 1.45
C SER A 2 10.10 -11.89 0.10
N GLY A 3 9.12 -12.00 -0.80
CA GLY A 3 9.36 -12.42 -2.18
C GLY A 3 10.29 -11.45 -2.93
N PRO A 4 10.62 -11.73 -4.21
CA PRO A 4 11.38 -10.81 -5.03
C PRO A 4 10.76 -9.42 -4.99
N ARG A 5 11.63 -8.39 -4.95
CA ARG A 5 11.21 -6.99 -4.93
C ARG A 5 10.31 -6.72 -6.13
N LEU A 6 9.22 -5.99 -5.91
CA LEU A 6 8.35 -5.53 -7.00
C LEU A 6 9.16 -4.65 -7.97
N PRO A 7 8.94 -4.80 -9.29
CA PRO A 7 9.68 -4.03 -10.28
C PRO A 7 9.32 -2.55 -10.21
N ASP A 8 10.26 -1.70 -10.61
CA ASP A 8 10.01 -0.27 -10.72
C ASP A 8 8.97 0.00 -11.83
N GLY A 9 8.09 0.97 -11.61
CA GLY A 9 6.90 1.24 -12.42
C GLY A 9 5.67 0.37 -12.06
N PHE A 10 5.80 -0.59 -11.15
CA PHE A 10 4.64 -1.33 -10.63
C PHE A 10 3.79 -0.42 -9.76
N ALA A 11 2.47 -0.39 -9.98
CA ALA A 11 1.56 0.42 -9.18
C ALA A 11 0.55 -0.44 -8.41
N VAL A 12 0.21 0.01 -7.21
CA VAL A 12 -0.89 -0.54 -6.41
C VAL A 12 -1.89 0.55 -6.07
N GLN A 13 -3.15 0.17 -5.94
CA GLN A 13 -4.23 1.04 -5.51
C GLN A 13 -4.89 0.46 -4.27
N VAL A 14 -5.02 1.28 -3.23
CA VAL A 14 -5.77 0.95 -2.03
C VAL A 14 -7.21 0.59 -2.41
N ASP A 15 -7.70 -0.54 -1.89
CA ASP A 15 -9.06 -1.02 -2.13
C ASP A 15 -10.07 0.04 -1.66
N ARG A 16 -11.11 0.28 -2.46
CA ARG A 16 -12.24 1.16 -2.12
C ARG A 16 -12.94 0.81 -0.80
N ARG A 17 -12.81 -0.44 -0.32
CA ARG A 17 -13.36 -0.92 0.96
C ARG A 17 -12.46 -0.61 2.15
N VAL A 18 -11.22 -0.17 1.91
CA VAL A 18 -10.30 0.23 2.97
C VAL A 18 -10.63 1.65 3.38
N ARG A 19 -10.81 1.84 4.69
CA ARG A 19 -11.00 3.16 5.27
C ARG A 19 -9.66 3.75 5.68
N VAL A 20 -9.43 4.98 5.26
CA VAL A 20 -8.28 5.78 5.71
C VAL A 20 -8.66 6.50 7.00
N LEU A 21 -7.82 6.41 8.02
CA LEU A 21 -8.01 7.00 9.34
C LEU A 21 -6.84 7.93 9.68
N GLY A 22 -7.11 8.94 10.52
CA GLY A 22 -6.08 9.87 11.00
C GLY A 22 -5.31 10.55 9.87
N GLU A 23 -6.03 11.13 8.90
CA GLU A 23 -5.47 11.87 7.76
C GLU A 23 -4.45 11.10 6.90
N GLY A 24 -4.57 9.77 6.83
CA GLY A 24 -3.62 8.93 6.10
C GLY A 24 -2.74 8.08 7.00
N ALA A 25 -2.76 8.29 8.31
CA ALA A 25 -1.90 7.57 9.25
C ALA A 25 -2.25 6.10 9.44
N ALA A 26 -3.49 5.68 9.12
CA ALA A 26 -3.84 4.27 9.19
C ALA A 26 -4.84 3.85 8.11
N LEU A 27 -4.75 2.58 7.72
CA LEU A 27 -5.63 1.90 6.78
C LEU A 27 -6.36 0.78 7.51
N LEU A 28 -7.69 0.79 7.46
CA LEU A 28 -8.54 -0.26 8.04
C LEU A 28 -9.28 -1.00 6.92
N GLY A 29 -8.96 -2.27 6.69
CA GLY A 29 -9.62 -3.08 5.67
C GLY A 29 -8.93 -4.42 5.43
N GLY A 30 -9.20 -5.04 4.27
CA GLY A 30 -8.76 -6.40 3.96
C GLY A 30 -9.74 -7.47 4.46
N SER A 31 -9.42 -8.74 4.21
CA SER A 31 -10.23 -9.88 4.66
C SER A 31 -9.31 -11.01 5.13
N PRO A 32 -9.20 -11.26 6.46
CA PRO A 32 -9.89 -10.58 7.56
C PRO A 32 -9.50 -9.10 7.73
N THR A 33 -10.37 -8.29 8.34
CA THR A 33 -10.11 -6.85 8.55
C THR A 33 -8.88 -6.64 9.41
N ARG A 34 -7.93 -5.84 8.91
CA ARG A 34 -6.70 -5.45 9.60
C ARG A 34 -6.58 -3.93 9.66
N LEU A 35 -5.99 -3.44 10.74
CA LEU A 35 -5.54 -2.07 10.89
C LEU A 35 -4.03 -2.02 10.59
N LEU A 36 -3.65 -1.31 9.54
CA LEU A 36 -2.27 -1.00 9.21
C LEU A 36 -1.98 0.45 9.59
N ARG A 37 -0.89 0.67 10.32
CA ARG A 37 -0.41 2.02 10.62
C ARG A 37 0.70 2.37 9.64
N LEU A 38 0.53 3.50 8.97
CA LEU A 38 1.50 4.01 8.01
C LEU A 38 2.47 4.94 8.72
N ALA A 39 3.76 4.68 8.55
CA ALA A 39 4.80 5.64 8.90
C ALA A 39 4.61 6.94 8.09
N PRO A 40 4.98 8.13 8.60
CA PRO A 40 4.78 9.40 7.89
C PRO A 40 5.28 9.39 6.44
N ALA A 41 6.45 8.79 6.18
CA ALA A 41 7.00 8.65 4.83
C ALA A 41 6.11 7.81 3.89
N ALA A 42 5.43 6.79 4.40
CA ALA A 42 4.52 5.96 3.60
C ALA A 42 3.20 6.70 3.27
N GLN A 43 2.80 7.67 4.10
CA GLN A 43 1.62 8.49 3.86
C GLN A 43 1.85 9.42 2.66
N THR A 44 3.03 10.03 2.58
CA THR A 44 3.39 10.91 1.46
C THR A 44 3.61 10.16 0.15
N MET A 45 3.90 8.86 0.21
CA MET A 45 4.03 8.00 -0.97
C MET A 45 2.67 7.60 -1.57
N LEU A 46 1.59 7.69 -0.80
CA LEU A 46 0.23 7.39 -1.27
C LEU A 46 -0.43 8.65 -1.81
N ASN A 47 -0.55 8.76 -3.13
CA ASN A 47 -1.27 9.85 -3.78
C ASN A 47 -2.65 9.37 -4.23
N GLY A 48 -3.71 9.87 -3.59
CA GLY A 48 -5.08 9.41 -3.89
C GLY A 48 -5.30 7.91 -3.66
N GLY A 49 -4.55 7.32 -2.72
CA GLY A 49 -4.56 5.87 -2.48
C GLY A 49 -3.76 5.05 -3.50
N ARG A 50 -3.04 5.69 -4.42
CA ARG A 50 -2.13 5.04 -5.36
C ARG A 50 -0.70 5.12 -4.85
N LEU A 51 0.04 4.02 -4.98
CA LEU A 51 1.47 3.93 -4.74
C LEU A 51 2.15 3.37 -5.99
N GLU A 52 3.20 4.02 -6.44
CA GLU A 52 4.05 3.55 -7.52
C GLU A 52 5.42 3.14 -6.97
N VAL A 53 5.92 2.00 -7.42
CA VAL A 53 7.22 1.48 -7.04
C VAL A 53 8.29 2.19 -7.85
N HIS A 54 9.19 2.90 -7.17
CA HIS A 54 10.34 3.57 -7.77
C HIS A 54 11.64 3.29 -7.01
N ASP A 55 11.55 2.70 -5.82
CA ASP A 55 12.68 2.40 -4.94
C ASP A 55 12.38 1.21 -4.01
N ALA A 56 13.33 0.87 -3.13
CA ALA A 56 13.19 -0.29 -2.25
C ALA A 56 12.07 -0.10 -1.23
N VAL A 57 11.85 1.14 -0.80
CA VAL A 57 10.89 1.51 0.25
C VAL A 57 9.46 1.41 -0.29
N SER A 58 9.21 1.99 -1.46
CA SER A 58 7.94 1.90 -2.19
C SER A 58 7.64 0.45 -2.58
N ALA A 59 8.63 -0.33 -3.02
CA ALA A 59 8.47 -1.75 -3.31
C ALA A 59 8.04 -2.55 -2.06
N GLN A 60 8.68 -2.30 -0.92
CA GLN A 60 8.35 -2.96 0.34
C GLN A 60 6.97 -2.54 0.85
N LEU A 61 6.62 -1.27 0.73
CA LEU A 61 5.31 -0.76 1.11
C LEU A 61 4.22 -1.38 0.22
N ALA A 62 4.40 -1.38 -1.10
CA ALA A 62 3.47 -2.00 -2.05
C ALA A 62 3.27 -3.49 -1.73
N ARG A 63 4.36 -4.21 -1.44
CA ARG A 63 4.28 -5.62 -1.01
C ARG A 63 3.46 -5.79 0.26
N THR A 64 3.69 -4.94 1.25
CA THR A 64 2.96 -4.98 2.53
C THR A 64 1.46 -4.74 2.34
N LEU A 65 1.09 -3.78 1.49
CA LEU A 65 -0.31 -3.48 1.18
C LEU A 65 -1.01 -4.64 0.45
N LEU A 66 -0.30 -5.29 -0.48
CA LEU A 66 -0.78 -6.49 -1.18
C LEU A 66 -0.96 -7.68 -0.23
N ASP A 67 0.07 -7.98 0.58
CA ASP A 67 0.05 -9.10 1.53
C ASP A 67 -1.05 -8.90 2.60
N ALA A 68 -1.38 -7.66 2.94
CA ALA A 68 -2.47 -7.32 3.83
C ALA A 68 -3.84 -7.24 3.15
N THR A 69 -3.93 -7.49 1.83
CA THR A 69 -5.16 -7.42 1.02
C THR A 69 -5.87 -6.06 1.06
N VAL A 70 -5.13 -4.99 1.36
CA VAL A 70 -5.65 -3.62 1.44
C VAL A 70 -5.39 -2.82 0.16
N ALA A 71 -4.55 -3.33 -0.74
CA ALA A 71 -4.34 -2.75 -2.05
C ALA A 71 -4.33 -3.86 -3.11
N HIS A 72 -4.62 -3.46 -4.34
CA HIS A 72 -4.65 -4.32 -5.51
C HIS A 72 -3.65 -3.81 -6.56
N PRO A 73 -3.04 -4.71 -7.35
CA PRO A 73 -2.24 -4.30 -8.50
C PRO A 73 -3.06 -3.45 -9.46
N ARG A 74 -2.51 -2.32 -9.90
CA ARG A 74 -3.04 -1.51 -10.99
C ARG A 74 -2.02 -1.52 -12.13
N PRO A 75 -2.32 -2.15 -13.27
CA PRO A 75 -1.53 -1.91 -14.47
C PRO A 75 -1.66 -0.43 -14.87
N LEU A 76 -0.56 0.12 -15.40
CA LEU A 76 -0.52 1.40 -16.08
C LEU A 76 -1.33 1.35 -17.38
#